data_AF-W4S4U5-F1
#
_entry.id   AF-W4S4U5-F1
#
_cell.length_a   1.000
_cell.length_b   1.000
_cell.length_c   1.000
_cell.angle_alpha   90.00
_cell.angle_beta   90.00
_cell.angle_gamma   90.00
#
_symmetry.space_group_name_H-M   'P 1'
#
loop_
_entity.id
_entity.type
_entity.pdbx_description
1 polymer ?
#
loop_
_entity_poly.entity_id
_entity_poly.type
_entity_poly.pdbx_seq_one_letter_code
_entity_poly.pdbx_strand_id
1 'polypeptide(L)'
;MVTPFIDALRDAGKRGYLGEHGYPAGNRSAEVATTRMLAHLQANNIPSTQWCFGPGWPDDDVLGMSRDVGADIQAKSNLAAVQAFFDVRLSSYIPPR
;
A
#
# COMPACT_ATOMS: atom_id res chain seq x y z
N MET A 1 12.82 -2.33 -3.75
CA MET A 1 12.44 -0.91 -3.59
C MET A 1 12.59 -0.45 -2.14
N VAL A 2 12.02 -1.14 -1.15
CA VAL A 2 12.05 -0.68 0.26
C VAL A 2 13.17 -1.25 1.14
N THR A 3 13.96 -2.20 0.67
CA THR A 3 15.01 -2.88 1.46
C THR A 3 15.97 -1.91 2.17
N PRO A 4 16.50 -0.85 1.54
CA PRO A 4 17.39 0.09 2.24
C PRO A 4 16.73 0.82 3.42
N PHE A 5 15.43 1.12 3.32
CA PHE A 5 14.66 1.71 4.41
C PHE A 5 14.48 0.73 5.57
N ILE A 6 14.19 -0.53 5.27
CA ILE A 6 14.05 -1.60 6.27
C ILE A 6 15.37 -1.83 7.01
N ASP A 7 16.48 -1.92 6.28
CA ASP A 7 17.80 -2.16 6.85
C ASP A 7 18.21 -0.98 7.74
N ALA A 8 18.00 0.26 7.30
CA ALA A 8 18.28 1.45 8.11
C ALA A 8 17.49 1.48 9.43
N LEU A 9 16.22 1.06 9.42
CA LEU A 9 15.41 0.95 10.63
C LEU A 9 15.93 -0.14 11.57
N ARG A 10 16.30 -1.28 11.01
CA ARG A 10 16.84 -2.43 11.75
C ARG A 10 18.14 -2.05 12.44
N ASP A 11 19.08 -1.46 11.72
CA ASP A 11 20.39 -1.06 12.23
C ASP A 11 20.26 0.02 13.32
N ALA A 12 19.28 0.91 13.19
CA ALA A 12 19.00 1.96 14.18
C ALA A 12 18.11 1.51 15.35
N GLY A 13 17.59 0.28 15.34
CA GLY A 13 16.62 -0.20 16.33
C GLY A 13 15.33 0.63 16.37
N LYS A 14 14.86 1.11 15.21
CA LYS A 14 13.69 1.99 15.07
C LYS A 14 12.51 1.28 14.43
N ARG A 15 11.32 1.81 14.67
CA ARG A 15 10.07 1.43 13.99
C ARG A 15 9.87 2.33 12.78
N GLY A 16 9.30 1.77 11.71
CA GLY A 16 9.00 2.50 10.48
C GLY A 16 7.53 2.49 10.12
N TYR A 17 7.20 3.36 9.18
CA TYR A 17 5.91 3.44 8.52
C TYR A 17 6.11 3.98 7.11
N LEU A 18 5.64 3.28 6.08
CA LEU A 18 5.69 3.80 4.71
C LEU A 18 4.45 4.66 4.46
N GLY A 19 4.61 5.98 4.61
CA GLY A 19 3.49 6.93 4.62
C GLY A 19 2.67 6.98 3.33
N GLU A 20 3.32 6.78 2.18
CA GLU A 20 2.65 6.82 0.89
C GLU A 20 3.27 5.81 -0.06
N HIS A 21 2.41 5.15 -0.84
CA HIS A 21 2.78 4.36 -1.99
C HIS A 21 1.56 4.16 -2.89
N GLY A 22 1.76 3.81 -4.16
CA GLY A 22 0.67 3.43 -5.04
C GLY A 22 1.14 3.01 -6.42
N TYR A 23 0.20 2.64 -7.28
CA TYR A 23 0.51 2.28 -8.65
C TYR A 23 -0.60 2.72 -9.62
N PRO A 24 -0.26 3.06 -10.87
CA PRO A 24 -1.25 3.45 -11.88
C PRO A 24 -2.19 2.30 -12.23
N ALA A 25 -3.50 2.54 -12.22
CA ALA A 25 -4.50 1.60 -12.71
C ALA A 25 -4.18 1.17 -14.16
N GLY A 26 -4.29 -0.15 -14.43
CA GLY A 26 -3.97 -0.73 -15.73
C GLY A 26 -2.48 -0.94 -16.02
N ASN A 27 -1.57 -0.52 -15.13
CA ASN A 27 -0.13 -0.76 -15.28
C ASN A 27 0.30 -2.06 -14.57
N ARG A 28 0.44 -3.15 -15.34
CA ARG A 28 0.75 -4.48 -14.80
C ARG A 28 2.11 -4.58 -14.12
N SER A 29 3.15 -3.93 -14.66
CA SER A 29 4.49 -4.01 -14.07
C SER A 29 4.54 -3.26 -12.73
N ALA A 30 3.86 -2.12 -12.63
CA ALA A 30 3.73 -1.37 -11.39
C ALA A 30 2.92 -2.14 -10.34
N GLU A 31 1.82 -2.79 -10.73
CA GLU A 31 1.05 -3.68 -9.84
C GLU A 31 1.92 -4.78 -9.22
N VAL A 32 2.73 -5.46 -10.04
CA VAL A 32 3.66 -6.51 -9.58
C VAL A 32 4.73 -5.93 -8.65
N ALA A 33 5.24 -4.74 -8.93
CA ALA A 33 6.21 -4.08 -8.07
C ALA A 33 5.60 -3.71 -6.71
N THR A 34 4.39 -3.17 -6.69
CA THR A 34 3.68 -2.75 -5.47
C THR A 34 3.30 -3.94 -4.60
N THR A 35 2.76 -5.02 -5.17
CA THR A 35 2.43 -6.23 -4.40
C THR A 35 3.67 -6.89 -3.78
N ARG A 36 4.81 -6.93 -4.49
CA ARG A 36 6.09 -7.39 -3.95
C ARG A 36 6.62 -6.50 -2.83
N MET A 37 6.48 -5.18 -2.97
CA MET A 37 6.85 -4.22 -1.94
C MET A 37 5.98 -4.41 -0.68
N LEU A 38 4.67 -4.52 -0.82
CA LEU A 38 3.74 -4.75 0.29
C LEU A 38 4.02 -6.05 1.02
N ALA A 39 4.30 -7.14 0.29
CA ALA A 39 4.73 -8.40 0.88
C ALA A 39 6.02 -8.25 1.69
N HIS A 40 7.00 -7.48 1.18
CA HIS A 40 8.26 -7.24 1.89
C HIS A 40 8.08 -6.37 3.15
N LEU A 41 7.18 -5.38 3.12
CA LEU A 41 6.83 -4.56 4.28
C LEU A 41 6.14 -5.39 5.36
N GLN A 42 5.12 -6.19 4.98
CA GLN A 42 4.43 -7.09 5.90
C GLN A 42 5.40 -8.09 6.53
N ALA A 43 6.30 -8.68 5.74
CA ALA A 43 7.32 -9.61 6.24
C ALA A 43 8.19 -9.00 7.36
N ASN A 44 8.34 -7.68 7.36
CA ASN A 44 9.15 -6.91 8.30
C ASN A 44 8.33 -6.07 9.30
N ASN A 45 7.02 -6.32 9.46
CA ASN A 45 6.16 -5.58 10.38
C ASN A 45 6.11 -4.06 10.15
N ILE A 46 6.23 -3.62 8.89
CA ILE A 46 6.14 -2.21 8.54
C ILE A 46 4.74 -1.92 7.98
N PRO A 47 3.92 -1.10 8.67
CA PRO A 47 2.65 -0.64 8.13
C PRO A 47 2.88 0.35 6.99
N SER A 48 1.88 0.53 6.14
CA SER A 48 1.88 1.51 5.08
C SER A 48 0.50 2.14 4.85
N THR A 49 0.48 3.28 4.16
CA THR A 49 -0.76 3.86 3.62
C THR A 49 -0.66 3.96 2.11
N GLN A 50 -1.71 3.46 1.47
CA GLN A 50 -1.89 3.51 0.03
C GLN A 50 -2.43 4.90 -0.36
N TRP A 51 -1.74 5.55 -1.29
CA TRP A 51 -2.15 6.79 -1.94
C TRP A 51 -2.91 6.46 -3.23
N CYS A 52 -4.12 6.96 -3.45
CA CYS A 52 -5.01 7.69 -2.53
C CYS A 52 -6.45 7.19 -2.70
N PHE A 53 -7.28 7.47 -1.69
CA PHE A 53 -8.71 7.14 -1.69
C PHE A 53 -9.45 8.33 -1.07
N GLY A 54 -10.58 8.71 -1.64
CA GLY A 54 -11.43 9.78 -1.13
C GLY A 54 -11.82 10.82 -2.19
N PRO A 55 -12.76 11.72 -1.84
CA PRO A 55 -13.29 12.71 -2.76
C PRO A 55 -12.27 13.79 -3.10
N GLY A 56 -12.48 14.47 -4.23
CA GLY A 56 -11.66 15.60 -4.68
C GLY A 56 -10.57 15.24 -5.69
N TRP A 57 -10.37 13.94 -5.97
CA TRP A 57 -9.50 13.49 -7.06
C TRP A 57 -10.25 13.43 -8.40
N PRO A 58 -9.61 13.80 -9.52
CA PRO A 58 -10.15 13.57 -10.85
C PRO A 58 -10.40 12.08 -11.11
N ASP A 59 -11.44 11.74 -11.89
CA ASP A 59 -11.73 10.33 -12.24
C ASP A 59 -10.58 9.68 -13.03
N ASP A 60 -9.87 10.48 -13.84
CA ASP A 60 -8.72 10.07 -14.62
C ASP A 60 -7.40 10.04 -13.84
N ASP A 61 -7.42 10.31 -12.52
CA ASP A 61 -6.26 10.08 -11.67
C ASP A 61 -5.95 8.57 -11.62
N VAL A 62 -4.83 8.20 -12.24
CA VAL A 62 -4.40 6.81 -12.34
C VAL A 62 -3.97 6.19 -11.00
N LEU A 63 -3.59 7.00 -10.01
CA LEU A 63 -3.24 6.55 -8.66
C LEU A 63 -4.46 6.51 -7.73
N GLY A 64 -5.48 7.32 -8.02
CA GLY A 64 -6.74 7.31 -7.30
C GLY A 64 -7.39 5.93 -7.28
N MET A 65 -7.90 5.53 -6.11
CA MET A 65 -8.55 4.24 -5.87
C MET A 65 -10.05 4.35 -5.66
N SER A 66 -10.61 5.56 -5.72
CA SER A 66 -12.04 5.80 -5.63
C SER A 66 -12.55 6.69 -6.75
N ARG A 67 -13.85 6.61 -6.99
CA ARG A 67 -14.68 7.47 -7.84
C ARG A 67 -15.83 7.97 -6.98
N ASP A 68 -15.53 8.95 -6.15
CA ASP A 68 -16.49 9.43 -5.17
C ASP A 68 -17.37 10.51 -5.82
N VAL A 69 -18.63 10.16 -6.08
CA VAL A 69 -19.62 11.09 -6.65
C VAL A 69 -20.60 11.47 -5.55
N GLY A 70 -20.40 12.65 -4.96
CA GLY A 70 -21.18 13.10 -3.81
C GLY A 70 -20.94 12.20 -2.60
N ALA A 71 -21.99 11.53 -2.11
CA ALA A 71 -21.89 10.57 -1.00
C ALA A 71 -21.72 9.11 -1.47
N ASP A 72 -21.76 8.86 -2.79
CA ASP A 72 -21.56 7.53 -3.36
C ASP A 72 -20.06 7.25 -3.50
N ILE A 73 -19.56 6.29 -2.72
CA ILE A 73 -18.16 5.88 -2.69
C ILE A 73 -17.99 4.64 -3.56
N GLN A 74 -17.25 4.76 -4.65
CA GLN A 74 -17.01 3.65 -5.57
C GLN A 74 -15.52 3.35 -5.68
N ALA A 75 -15.11 2.12 -5.39
CA ALA A 75 -13.70 1.73 -5.53
C ALA A 75 -13.31 1.50 -7.01
N LYS A 76 -12.10 1.91 -7.39
CA LYS A 76 -11.46 1.61 -8.68
C LYS A 76 -10.79 0.24 -8.64
N SER A 77 -10.55 -0.33 -9.83
CA SER A 77 -10.07 -1.71 -9.99
C SER A 77 -8.67 -1.97 -9.39
N ASN A 78 -7.85 -0.93 -9.25
CA ASN A 78 -6.54 -1.01 -8.61
C ASN A 78 -6.60 -1.34 -7.10
N LEU A 79 -7.77 -1.23 -6.44
CA LEU A 79 -7.93 -1.72 -5.07
C LEU A 79 -7.79 -3.23 -4.94
N ALA A 80 -8.33 -3.98 -5.91
CA ALA A 80 -8.46 -5.43 -5.80
C ALA A 80 -7.10 -6.16 -5.64
N ALA A 81 -6.03 -5.64 -6.27
CA ALA A 81 -4.72 -6.29 -6.21
C ALA A 81 -4.00 -6.11 -4.86
N VAL A 82 -4.38 -5.08 -4.08
CA VAL A 82 -3.68 -4.72 -2.85
C VAL A 82 -4.53 -4.90 -1.59
N GLN A 83 -5.85 -5.06 -1.73
CA GLN A 83 -6.80 -5.14 -0.61
C GLN A 83 -6.40 -6.16 0.45
N ALA A 84 -5.97 -7.37 0.04
CA ALA A 84 -5.56 -8.42 0.96
C ALA A 84 -4.37 -8.04 1.87
N PHE A 85 -3.55 -7.05 1.48
CA PHE A 85 -2.44 -6.57 2.31
C PHE A 85 -2.90 -5.65 3.45
N PHE A 86 -4.13 -5.15 3.40
CA PHE A 86 -4.71 -4.24 4.39
C PHE A 86 -5.76 -4.91 5.29
N ASP A 87 -6.25 -6.09 4.92
CA ASP A 87 -7.19 -6.87 5.73
C ASP A 87 -6.50 -7.62 6.90
N VAL A 88 -5.18 -7.75 6.86
CA VAL A 88 -4.39 -8.45 7.88
C VAL A 88 -4.03 -7.50 9.03
N ARG A 89 -4.40 -7.86 10.26
CA ARG A 89 -3.97 -7.11 11.45
C ARG A 89 -2.51 -7.38 11.76
N LEU A 90 -1.70 -6.33 11.81
CA LEU A 90 -0.31 -6.39 12.31
C LEU A 90 -0.21 -6.92 13.74
N SER A 91 -1.26 -6.77 14.56
CA SER A 91 -1.29 -7.27 15.95
C SER A 91 -1.22 -8.80 16.06
N SER A 92 -1.51 -9.53 15.00
CA SER A 92 -1.40 -11.00 14.94
C SER A 92 -0.18 -11.51 14.19
N TYR A 93 0.64 -10.61 13.63
CA TYR A 93 1.83 -11.04 12.88
C TYR A 93 3.00 -11.32 13.84
N ILE A 94 3.44 -12.57 13.88
CA ILE A 94 4.66 -12.99 14.58
C ILE A 94 5.73 -13.26 13.50
N PRO A 95 6.83 -12.50 13.45
CA PRO A 95 7.89 -12.75 12.48
C PRO A 95 8.54 -14.14 12.74
N PRO A 96 9.00 -14.86 11.70
CA PRO A 96 9.75 -16.09 11.89
C PRO A 96 11.01 -15.84 12.73
N ARG A 97 11.29 -16.74 13.68
CA ARG A 97 12.52 -16.74 14.48
C ARG A 97 13.69 -17.33 13.70
#